data_AF-A0A2H9QWH7-F1
#
_entry.id   AF-A0A2H9QWH7-F1
#
_cell.length_a   1.000
_cell.length_b   1.000
_cell.length_c   1.000
_cell.angle_alpha   90.00
_cell.angle_beta   90.00
_cell.angle_gamma   90.00
#
_symmetry.space_group_name_H-M   'P 1'
#
loop_
_entity.id
_entity.type
_entity.pdbx_description
1 polymer ?
#
loop_
_entity_poly.entity_id
_entity_poly.type
_entity_poly.pdbx_seq_one_letter_code
_entity_poly.pdbx_strand_id
1 'polypeptide(L)'
;MRIEGHLEKIKKLENTMLKLDDEEDHETIVENCVLGAAHCINASLHKLGKLRIDKDIKHNLIEGYLKRERGLGEKSAEVSDLIGKIERLRPSHIYGSGRNGTISRIVKDSYFKIKKICEAIIGE
;
A
#
# COMPACT_ATOMS: atom_id res chain seq x y z
N MET A 1 13.31 0.91 6.59
CA MET A 1 13.31 -0.48 7.14
C MET A 1 14.02 -1.34 6.09
N ARG A 2 14.62 -2.49 6.46
CA ARG A 2 15.17 -3.38 5.41
C ARG A 2 14.04 -4.03 4.60
N ILE A 3 14.34 -4.48 3.39
CA ILE A 3 13.36 -5.14 2.50
C ILE A 3 12.67 -6.30 3.20
N GLU A 4 13.41 -7.14 3.92
CA GLU A 4 12.86 -8.29 4.65
C GLU A 4 11.85 -7.88 5.71
N GLY A 5 12.14 -6.77 6.41
CA GLY A 5 11.22 -6.19 7.40
C GLY A 5 9.91 -5.73 6.76
N HIS A 6 9.99 -5.11 5.57
CA HIS A 6 8.78 -4.71 4.83
C HIS A 6 7.94 -5.92 4.43
N LEU A 7 8.58 -6.97 3.89
CA LEU A 7 7.91 -8.22 3.50
C LEU A 7 7.24 -8.91 4.70
N GLU A 8 7.91 -8.94 5.85
CA GLU A 8 7.32 -9.48 7.08
C GLU A 8 6.09 -8.66 7.52
N LYS A 9 6.17 -7.33 7.40
CA LYS A 9 5.06 -6.45 7.79
C LYS A 9 3.87 -6.55 6.85
N ILE A 10 4.11 -6.65 5.55
CA ILE A 10 3.08 -6.95 4.53
C ILE A 10 2.35 -8.25 4.90
N LYS A 11 3.09 -9.33 5.17
CA LYS A 11 2.50 -10.62 5.55
C LYS A 11 1.62 -10.52 6.80
N LYS A 12 2.05 -9.77 7.82
CA LYS A 12 1.27 -9.55 9.06
C LYS A 12 -0.02 -8.78 8.78
N LEU A 13 0.04 -7.74 7.95
CA LEU A 13 -1.14 -6.96 7.55
C LEU A 13 -2.12 -7.81 6.75
N GLU A 14 -1.64 -8.61 5.80
CA GLU A 14 -2.47 -9.52 5.01
C GLU A 14 -3.15 -10.58 5.88
N ASN A 15 -2.40 -11.20 6.79
CA ASN A 15 -2.97 -12.15 7.75
C ASN A 15 -4.03 -11.52 8.67
N THR A 16 -3.93 -10.23 8.93
CA THR A 16 -4.95 -9.48 9.67
C THR A 16 -6.18 -9.28 8.80
N MET A 17 -6.01 -8.80 7.56
CA MET A 17 -7.10 -8.59 6.60
C MET A 17 -7.91 -9.85 6.28
N LEU A 18 -7.30 -11.04 6.35
CA LEU A 18 -8.00 -12.31 6.16
C LEU A 18 -9.04 -12.62 7.26
N LYS A 19 -8.97 -11.94 8.40
CA LYS A 19 -9.87 -12.14 9.55
C LYS A 19 -10.97 -11.09 9.64
N LEU A 20 -10.96 -10.10 8.77
CA LEU A 20 -11.84 -8.93 8.80
C LEU A 20 -13.03 -9.13 7.87
N ASP A 21 -14.19 -8.67 8.30
CA ASP A 21 -15.39 -8.62 7.48
C ASP A 21 -15.37 -7.36 6.60
N ASP A 22 -15.66 -7.52 5.31
CA ASP A 22 -15.64 -6.39 4.38
C ASP A 22 -16.67 -5.31 4.72
N GLU A 23 -17.85 -5.70 5.20
CA GLU A 23 -18.90 -4.74 5.52
C GLU A 23 -18.65 -4.03 6.83
N GLU A 24 -18.28 -4.77 7.88
CA GLU A 24 -18.17 -4.25 9.25
C GLU A 24 -16.81 -3.61 9.54
N ASP A 25 -15.72 -4.17 9.00
CA ASP A 25 -14.35 -3.76 9.30
C ASP A 25 -13.71 -2.93 8.17
N HIS A 26 -14.53 -2.35 7.28
CA HIS A 26 -14.05 -1.67 6.07
C HIS A 26 -12.97 -0.61 6.35
N GLU A 27 -13.10 0.18 7.43
CA GLU A 27 -12.12 1.21 7.78
C GLU A 27 -10.75 0.61 8.13
N THR A 28 -10.74 -0.48 8.91
CA THR A 28 -9.53 -1.23 9.28
C THR A 28 -8.90 -1.89 8.05
N ILE A 29 -9.72 -2.42 7.14
CA ILE A 29 -9.25 -2.97 5.87
C ILE A 29 -8.56 -1.88 5.04
N VAL A 30 -9.17 -0.70 4.95
CA VAL A 30 -8.60 0.42 4.18
C VAL A 30 -7.28 0.86 4.78
N GLU A 31 -7.18 1.00 6.10
CA GLU A 31 -5.92 1.35 6.78
C GLU A 31 -4.83 0.31 6.52
N ASN A 32 -5.16 -0.98 6.66
CA ASN A 32 -4.21 -2.06 6.38
C ASN A 32 -3.74 -2.06 4.92
N CYS A 33 -4.61 -1.72 3.96
CA CYS A 33 -4.25 -1.59 2.56
C CYS A 33 -3.33 -0.39 2.29
N VAL A 34 -3.55 0.76 2.94
CA VAL A 34 -2.66 1.94 2.86
C VAL A 34 -1.26 1.56 3.35
N LEU A 35 -1.18 0.99 4.55
CA LEU A 35 0.09 0.62 5.18
C LEU A 35 0.80 -0.49 4.40
N GLY A 36 0.05 -1.50 3.93
CA GLY A 36 0.56 -2.58 3.10
C GLY A 36 1.14 -2.06 1.79
N ALA A 37 0.38 -1.22 1.07
CA ALA A 37 0.84 -0.62 -0.17
C ALA A 37 2.11 0.23 0.04
N ALA A 38 2.16 1.00 1.12
CA ALA A 38 3.34 1.78 1.47
C ALA A 38 4.58 0.91 1.72
N HIS A 39 4.42 -0.24 2.37
CA HIS A 39 5.51 -1.18 2.56
C HIS A 39 5.95 -1.87 1.25
N CYS A 40 5.00 -2.25 0.38
CA CYS A 40 5.33 -2.79 -0.95
C CYS A 40 6.19 -1.79 -1.75
N ILE A 41 5.75 -0.54 -1.80
CA ILE A 41 6.42 0.51 -2.58
C ILE A 41 7.79 0.83 -2.00
N ASN A 42 7.93 0.99 -0.67
CA ASN A 42 9.23 1.25 -0.05
C ASN A 42 10.20 0.08 -0.28
N ALA A 43 9.74 -1.17 -0.15
CA ALA A 43 10.57 -2.35 -0.45
C ALA A 43 11.10 -2.33 -1.90
N SER A 44 10.25 -2.05 -2.88
CA SER A 44 10.66 -1.91 -4.29
C SER A 44 11.63 -0.75 -4.49
N LEU A 45 11.42 0.39 -3.85
CA LEU A 45 12.33 1.54 -3.94
C LEU A 45 13.70 1.26 -3.31
N HIS A 46 13.76 0.49 -2.21
CA HIS A 46 15.03 0.01 -1.65
C HIS A 46 15.72 -0.96 -2.60
N LYS A 47 14.99 -1.93 -3.15
CA LYS A 47 15.52 -2.90 -4.12
C LYS A 47 16.16 -2.21 -5.33
N LEU A 48 15.51 -1.15 -5.84
CA LEU A 48 15.99 -0.35 -6.97
C LEU A 48 17.08 0.68 -6.58
N GLY A 49 17.51 0.72 -5.32
CA GLY A 49 18.51 1.69 -4.84
C GLY A 49 18.04 3.15 -4.83
N LYS A 50 16.72 3.40 -4.94
CA LYS A 50 16.14 4.75 -4.91
C LYS A 50 16.00 5.32 -3.50
N LEU A 51 16.00 4.45 -2.50
CA LEU A 51 15.97 4.82 -1.09
C LEU A 51 17.14 4.17 -0.35
N ARG A 52 17.77 4.94 0.53
CA ARG A 52 18.72 4.40 1.52
C ARG A 52 18.01 3.39 2.42
N ILE A 53 18.73 2.36 2.87
CA ILE A 53 18.19 1.25 3.69
C ILE A 53 17.49 1.68 5.00
N ASP A 54 17.81 2.88 5.50
CA ASP A 54 17.29 3.45 6.73
C ASP A 54 16.20 4.51 6.51
N LYS A 55 15.78 4.75 5.26
CA LYS A 55 14.86 5.83 4.92
C LYS A 55 13.65 5.32 4.13
N ASP A 56 12.48 5.49 4.74
CA ASP A 56 11.20 5.15 4.11
C ASP A 56 10.43 6.43 3.78
N ILE A 57 9.61 6.36 2.74
CA ILE A 57 8.64 7.41 2.42
C ILE A 57 7.37 7.12 3.20
N LYS A 58 6.87 8.13 3.93
CA LYS A 58 5.59 8.06 4.63
C LYS A 58 4.46 7.86 3.61
N HIS A 59 3.47 7.02 3.92
CA HIS A 59 2.40 6.63 3.01
C HIS A 59 1.73 7.84 2.32
N ASN A 60 1.44 8.89 3.08
CA ASN A 60 0.79 10.12 2.60
C ASN A 60 1.65 10.98 1.66
N LEU A 61 2.95 10.66 1.51
CA LEU A 61 3.88 11.33 0.61
C LEU A 61 4.23 10.49 -0.63
N ILE A 62 3.83 9.21 -0.66
CA ILE A 62 4.21 8.26 -1.71
C ILE A 62 3.65 8.68 -3.07
N GLU A 63 2.37 9.05 -3.16
CA GLU A 63 1.75 9.49 -4.40
C GLU A 63 2.54 10.65 -5.03
N GLY A 64 2.82 11.69 -4.24
CA GLY A 64 3.58 12.85 -4.69
C GLY A 64 5.01 12.51 -5.10
N TYR A 65 5.67 11.59 -4.36
CA TYR A 65 7.00 11.13 -4.72
C TYR A 65 7.00 10.37 -6.06
N LEU A 66 6.09 9.42 -6.26
CA LEU A 66 6.03 8.62 -7.49
C LEU A 66 5.71 9.47 -8.72
N LYS A 67 4.84 10.49 -8.59
CA LYS A 67 4.55 11.45 -9.67
C LYS A 67 5.78 12.25 -10.10
N ARG A 68 6.59 12.71 -9.14
CA ARG A 68 7.73 13.59 -9.41
C ARG A 68 9.00 12.82 -9.78
N GLU A 69 9.38 11.87 -8.94
CA GLU A 69 10.69 11.21 -9.01
C GLU A 69 10.68 9.96 -9.90
N ARG A 70 9.49 9.45 -10.23
CA ARG A 70 9.31 8.20 -11.01
C ARG A 70 10.17 7.05 -10.49
N GLY A 71 10.21 6.87 -9.17
CA GLY A 71 11.10 5.92 -8.49
C GLY A 71 10.91 4.45 -8.90
N LEU A 72 9.76 4.07 -9.46
CA LEU A 72 9.48 2.72 -9.98
C LEU A 72 9.57 2.64 -11.51
N GLY A 73 10.24 3.60 -12.16
CA GLY A 73 10.35 3.67 -13.62
C GLY A 73 8.97 3.87 -14.28
N GLU A 74 8.71 3.12 -15.35
CA GLU A 74 7.46 3.19 -16.13
C GLU A 74 6.20 2.87 -15.29
N LYS A 75 6.36 2.08 -14.22
CA LYS A 75 5.26 1.69 -13.33
C LYS A 75 4.87 2.77 -12.32
N SER A 76 5.65 3.86 -12.22
CA SER A 76 5.43 4.89 -11.21
C SER A 76 4.08 5.59 -11.34
N ALA A 77 3.63 5.87 -12.58
CA ALA A 77 2.35 6.52 -12.83
C ALA A 77 1.17 5.63 -12.38
N GLU A 78 1.17 4.37 -12.80
CA GLU A 78 0.15 3.39 -12.44
C GLU A 78 0.07 3.19 -10.92
N VAL A 79 1.21 2.97 -10.27
CA VAL A 79 1.26 2.77 -8.81
C VAL A 79 0.85 4.04 -8.07
N SER A 80 1.25 5.22 -8.57
CA SER A 80 0.82 6.50 -8.01
C SER A 80 -0.71 6.67 -8.04
N ASP A 81 -1.35 6.32 -9.16
CA ASP A 81 -2.80 6.48 -9.29
C ASP A 81 -3.54 5.50 -8.38
N LEU A 82 -3.03 4.28 -8.23
CA LEU A 82 -3.58 3.27 -7.33
C LEU A 82 -3.47 3.68 -5.86
N ILE A 83 -2.29 4.13 -5.39
CA ILE A 83 -2.14 4.56 -3.99
C ILE A 83 -2.95 5.83 -3.70
N GLY A 84 -3.00 6.78 -4.64
CA GLY A 84 -3.84 7.97 -4.52
C GLY A 84 -5.33 7.61 -4.46
N LYS A 85 -5.76 6.56 -5.18
CA LYS A 85 -7.14 6.05 -5.08
C LYS A 85 -7.44 5.49 -3.69
N ILE A 86 -6.51 4.73 -3.09
CA ILE A 86 -6.65 4.21 -1.73
C ILE A 86 -6.76 5.37 -0.74
N GLU A 87 -5.85 6.36 -0.80
CA GLU A 87 -5.84 7.51 0.12
C GLU A 87 -7.11 8.37 0.00
N ARG A 88 -7.66 8.55 -1.21
CA ARG A 88 -8.95 9.27 -1.40
C ARG A 88 -10.15 8.53 -0.81
N LEU A 89 -10.09 7.20 -0.74
CA LEU A 89 -11.14 6.36 -0.15
C LEU A 89 -10.91 6.12 1.35
N ARG A 90 -9.80 6.61 1.90
CA ARG A 90 -9.48 6.48 3.31
C ARG A 90 -10.41 7.36 4.15
N PRO A 91 -11.11 6.78 5.13
CA PRO A 91 -11.92 7.57 6.05
C PRO A 91 -11.01 8.49 6.88
N SER A 92 -11.48 9.69 7.19
CA SER A 92 -10.68 10.66 7.97
C SER A 92 -10.47 10.21 9.42
N HIS A 93 -11.37 9.37 9.93
CA HIS A 93 -11.34 8.79 11.27
C HIS A 93 -11.85 7.34 11.19
N ILE A 94 -11.34 6.47 12.06
CA ILE A 94 -11.82 5.10 12.21
C ILE A 94 -12.83 5.10 13.37
N TYR A 95 -14.09 4.87 13.05
CA TYR A 95 -15.19 4.77 14.01
C TYR A 95 -15.46 3.33 14.45
N GLY A 96 -14.92 2.33 13.73
CA GLY A 96 -15.12 0.90 14.03
C GLY A 96 -16.58 0.46 13.83
N SER A 97 -17.36 1.25 13.10
CA SER A 97 -18.77 1.00 12.84
C SER A 97 -19.19 1.66 11.53
N GLY A 98 -19.83 0.91 10.64
CA GLY A 98 -20.38 1.41 9.38
C GLY A 98 -20.39 0.31 8.34
N ARG A 99 -21.36 0.32 7.41
CA ARG A 99 -21.45 -0.68 6.35
C ARG A 99 -20.93 -0.09 5.05
N ASN A 100 -19.71 -0.47 4.67
CA ASN A 100 -19.13 0.00 3.41
C ASN A 100 -18.20 -1.02 2.73
N GLY A 101 -18.70 -2.25 2.58
CA GLY A 101 -17.96 -3.33 1.91
C GLY A 101 -17.63 -3.09 0.44
N THR A 102 -18.28 -2.12 -0.21
CA THR A 102 -17.89 -1.69 -1.56
C THR A 102 -16.54 -0.97 -1.55
N ILE A 103 -16.31 -0.07 -0.57
CA ILE A 103 -15.02 0.62 -0.45
C ILE A 103 -13.90 -0.36 -0.12
N SER A 104 -14.12 -1.27 0.84
CA SER A 104 -13.10 -2.24 1.24
C SER A 104 -12.63 -3.10 0.06
N ARG A 105 -13.56 -3.59 -0.77
CA ARG A 105 -13.25 -4.38 -1.98
C ARG A 105 -12.46 -3.56 -3.00
N ILE A 106 -12.89 -2.32 -3.29
CA ILE A 106 -12.18 -1.43 -4.24
C ILE A 106 -10.75 -1.15 -3.78
N VAL A 107 -10.55 -0.95 -2.47
CA VAL A 107 -9.25 -0.68 -1.88
C VAL A 107 -8.37 -1.93 -1.89
N LYS A 108 -8.90 -3.10 -1.51
CA LYS A 108 -8.21 -4.40 -1.64
C LYS A 108 -7.73 -4.65 -3.06
N ASP A 109 -8.59 -4.46 -4.06
CA ASP A 109 -8.22 -4.61 -5.47
C ASP A 109 -7.06 -3.69 -5.88
N SER A 110 -7.08 -2.44 -5.41
CA SER A 110 -6.03 -1.48 -5.70
C SER A 110 -4.72 -1.87 -5.02
N TYR A 111 -4.80 -2.31 -3.76
CA TYR A 111 -3.66 -2.84 -3.00
C TYR A 111 -3.03 -4.06 -3.68
N PHE A 112 -3.82 -5.07 -4.09
CA PHE A 112 -3.28 -6.27 -4.74
C PHE A 112 -2.63 -5.98 -6.09
N LYS A 113 -3.13 -4.99 -6.85
CA LYS A 113 -2.46 -4.51 -8.06
C LYS A 113 -1.09 -3.89 -7.75
N ILE A 114 -1.01 -3.00 -6.75
CA ILE A 114 0.27 -2.42 -6.30
C ILE A 114 1.22 -3.54 -5.87
N LYS A 115 0.74 -4.49 -5.05
CA LYS A 115 1.54 -5.62 -4.56
C LYS A 115 2.12 -6.42 -5.72
N LYS A 116 1.30 -6.83 -6.69
CA LYS A 116 1.74 -7.60 -7.86
C LYS A 116 2.85 -6.88 -8.64
N ILE A 117 2.71 -5.57 -8.85
CA ILE A 117 3.74 -4.76 -9.51
C ILE A 117 5.02 -4.73 -8.68
N CYS A 118 4.91 -4.52 -7.37
CA CYS A 118 6.06 -4.43 -6.47
C CYS A 118 6.79 -5.78 -6.30
N GLU A 119 6.04 -6.89 -6.25
CA GLU A 119 6.58 -8.26 -6.19
C GLU A 119 7.40 -8.60 -7.43
N ALA A 120 6.95 -8.17 -8.63
CA ALA A 120 7.72 -8.33 -9.85
C ALA A 120 9.08 -7.61 -9.74
N ILE A 121 9.09 -6.36 -9.26
CA ILE A 121 10.33 -5.57 -9.07
C ILE A 121 11.26 -6.20 -8.02
N ILE A 122 10.71 -6.77 -6.94
CA ILE A 122 11.51 -7.35 -5.86
C ILE A 122 12.13 -8.70 -6.28
N GLY A 123 11.39 -9.47 -7.09
CA GLY A 123 11.79 -10.79 -7.58
C GLY A 123 12.78 -10.78 -8.74
N GLU A 124 12.92 -9.65 -9.46
CA GLU A 124 14.00 -9.38 -10.43
C GLU A 124 15.37 -9.25 -9.76
#